data_AF-A0A7W8UIJ3-F1
#
_entry.id   AF-A0A7W8UIJ3-F1
#
_cell.length_a   1.000
_cell.length_b   1.000
_cell.length_c   1.000
_cell.angle_alpha   90.00
_cell.angle_beta   90.00
_cell.angle_gamma   90.00
#
_symmetry.space_group_name_H-M   'P 1'
#
loop_
_entity.id
_entity.type
_entity.pdbx_description
1 polymer ?
#
loop_
_entity_poly.entity_id
_entity_poly.type
_entity_poly.pdbx_seq_one_letter_code
_entity_poly.pdbx_strand_id
1 'polypeptide(L)'
;MRAAMDAHRGLVSNPEIFQEQVEVTIDALVAVGDLLELNDVTAVDENIKGTWLFAAPPGFVIHFGDAANIIGLTRDEQTPLPAVVRDRVVVRGVSRKVYPKEGEDLRALLGALGLREVSSATWLRHPKSVPVKDLIDRADLKLAASGRGGDLEDLRVFNHTSESRNYRARWETAKGKSGRFVMRRAQAYGADRWGYGELLNGDVVKLFEFPEPEDRWRGCDIAWRLMLALQSHQGRAVAYRVEIREDMAGLDLFHPIPDWATRALIFTGKQVPARSCLLSFDIPVAELSATEKFLETFLFLSRAAD
;
A
#
# COMPACT_ATOMS: atom_id res chain seq x y z
N MET A 1 16.41 -0.56 21.73
CA MET A 1 17.33 0.14 20.80
C MET A 1 18.67 0.55 21.42
N ARG A 2 18.68 1.19 22.60
CA ARG A 2 19.93 1.66 23.25
C ARG A 2 21.05 0.59 23.35
N ALA A 3 20.72 -0.62 23.81
CA ALA A 3 21.71 -1.72 23.89
C ALA A 3 22.30 -2.13 22.52
N ALA A 4 21.51 -2.06 21.44
CA ALA A 4 21.99 -2.35 20.10
C ALA A 4 22.93 -1.24 19.59
N MET A 5 22.63 0.03 19.89
CA MET A 5 23.53 1.16 19.59
C MET A 5 24.85 1.04 20.35
N ASP A 6 24.80 0.73 21.64
CA ASP A 6 25.99 0.58 22.48
C ASP A 6 26.90 -0.55 22.00
N ALA A 7 26.32 -1.67 21.54
CA ALA A 7 27.07 -2.80 20.98
C ALA A 7 27.80 -2.46 19.67
N HIS A 8 27.30 -1.50 18.89
CA HIS A 8 27.86 -1.11 17.58
C HIS A 8 28.62 0.21 17.60
N ARG A 9 28.79 0.85 18.76
CA ARG A 9 29.47 2.15 18.92
C ARG A 9 30.89 2.21 18.36
N GLY A 10 31.58 1.06 18.26
CA GLY A 10 32.93 0.95 17.71
C GLY A 10 32.98 0.76 16.18
N LEU A 11 31.84 0.53 15.54
CA LEU A 11 31.72 0.25 14.11
C LEU A 11 31.09 1.42 13.33
N VAL A 12 30.52 2.40 14.04
CA VAL A 12 29.70 3.46 13.46
C VAL A 12 30.28 4.82 13.81
N SER A 13 30.48 5.66 12.79
CA SER A 13 31.04 7.01 12.93
C SER A 13 30.00 8.07 13.31
N ASN A 14 28.71 7.84 13.06
CA ASN A 14 27.61 8.70 13.49
C ASN A 14 26.46 7.87 14.11
N PRO A 15 26.34 7.85 15.45
CA PRO A 15 25.30 7.08 16.14
C PRO A 15 23.86 7.49 15.80
N GLU A 16 23.60 8.77 15.52
CA GLU A 16 22.24 9.27 15.24
C GLU A 16 21.74 8.75 13.89
N ILE A 17 22.58 8.84 12.86
CA ILE A 17 22.27 8.32 11.52
C ILE A 17 22.05 6.80 11.57
N PHE A 18 22.87 6.08 12.36
CA PHE A 18 22.72 4.63 12.49
C PHE A 18 21.45 4.25 13.23
N GLN A 19 21.06 5.03 14.24
CA GLN A 19 19.78 4.82 14.91
C GLN A 19 18.62 4.94 13.90
N GLU A 20 18.59 6.01 13.10
CA GLU A 20 17.58 6.21 12.06
C GLU A 20 17.57 5.06 11.04
N GLN A 21 18.75 4.60 10.60
CA GLN A 21 18.86 3.45 9.69
C GLN A 21 18.31 2.16 10.30
N VAL A 22 18.56 1.91 11.58
CA VAL A 22 18.03 0.74 12.29
C VAL A 22 16.51 0.82 12.39
N GLU A 23 15.95 1.98 12.75
CA GLU A 23 14.50 2.19 12.78
C GLU A 23 13.87 1.92 11.41
N VAL A 24 14.39 2.56 10.35
CA VAL A 24 13.91 2.37 8.97
C VAL A 24 14.02 0.91 8.51
N THR A 25 15.10 0.23 8.90
CA THR A 25 15.31 -1.19 8.54
C THR A 25 14.33 -2.09 9.26
N ILE A 26 14.07 -1.85 10.55
CA ILE A 26 13.07 -2.61 11.32
C ILE A 26 11.68 -2.45 10.69
N ASP A 27 11.29 -1.22 10.36
CA ASP A 27 10.01 -0.95 9.69
C ASP A 27 9.91 -1.68 8.36
N ALA A 28 11.01 -1.70 7.58
CA ALA A 28 11.06 -2.43 6.32
C ALA A 28 10.97 -3.96 6.52
N LEU A 29 11.61 -4.51 7.55
CA LEU A 29 11.57 -5.94 7.89
C LEU A 29 10.18 -6.38 8.38
N VAL A 30 9.50 -5.54 9.15
CA VAL A 30 8.10 -5.76 9.52
C VAL A 30 7.22 -5.69 8.27
N ALA A 31 7.47 -4.71 7.39
CA ALA A 31 6.68 -4.54 6.17
C ALA A 31 6.84 -5.73 5.20
N VAL A 32 8.05 -6.28 5.02
CA VAL A 32 8.30 -7.44 4.16
C VAL A 32 7.86 -8.76 4.80
N GLY A 33 7.56 -8.77 6.09
CA GLY A 33 7.09 -9.96 6.82
C GLY A 33 8.21 -10.84 7.36
N ASP A 34 9.41 -10.29 7.53
CA ASP A 34 10.53 -10.94 8.24
C ASP A 34 10.38 -10.82 9.75
N LEU A 35 9.76 -9.73 10.20
CA LEU A 35 9.42 -9.49 11.59
C LEU A 35 7.91 -9.41 11.78
N LEU A 36 7.43 -9.97 12.89
CA LEU A 36 6.06 -9.86 13.36
C LEU A 36 6.02 -8.89 14.54
N GLU A 37 5.13 -7.92 14.44
CA GLU A 37 4.83 -6.97 15.49
C GLU A 37 3.64 -7.46 16.32
N LEU A 38 3.84 -7.63 17.63
CA LEU A 38 2.81 -7.96 18.60
C LEU A 38 2.60 -6.75 19.52
N ASN A 39 1.42 -6.14 19.37
CA ASN A 39 0.96 -5.03 20.19
C ASN A 39 0.22 -5.56 21.43
N ASP A 40 0.22 -4.77 22.51
CA ASP A 40 -0.48 -5.08 23.77
C ASP A 40 -0.11 -6.43 24.40
N VAL A 41 1.15 -6.84 24.30
CA VAL A 41 1.65 -7.98 25.08
C VAL A 41 1.70 -7.55 26.54
N THR A 42 0.78 -8.07 27.36
CA THR A 42 0.83 -7.93 28.82
C THR A 42 2.06 -8.69 29.31
N ALA A 43 3.16 -7.96 29.52
CA ALA A 43 4.27 -8.47 30.30
C ALA A 43 3.82 -8.62 31.77
N VAL A 44 4.56 -9.39 32.55
CA VAL A 44 4.34 -9.59 34.01
C VAL A 44 4.36 -8.25 34.78
N ASP A 45 4.83 -7.18 34.15
CA ASP A 45 4.79 -5.82 34.64
C ASP A 45 3.77 -5.00 33.83
N GLU A 46 2.61 -4.69 34.43
CA GLU A 46 1.47 -4.01 33.79
C GLU A 46 1.82 -2.60 33.24
N ASN A 47 2.96 -2.04 33.65
CA ASN A 47 3.44 -0.72 33.22
C ASN A 47 4.30 -0.73 31.94
N ILE A 48 4.64 -1.89 31.38
CA ILE A 48 5.41 -1.97 30.12
C ILE A 48 4.48 -2.36 28.98
N LYS A 49 3.76 -1.36 28.43
CA LYS A 49 3.17 -1.48 27.09
C LYS A 49 4.26 -1.39 26.04
N GLY A 50 5.00 -2.48 25.87
CA GLY A 50 6.02 -2.61 24.83
C GLY A 50 5.45 -3.25 23.58
N THR A 51 5.86 -2.75 22.41
CA THR A 51 5.73 -3.50 21.15
C THR A 51 6.80 -4.58 21.11
N TRP A 52 6.40 -5.84 20.91
CA TRP A 52 7.34 -6.96 20.79
C TRP A 52 7.55 -7.31 19.32
N LEU A 53 8.80 -7.52 18.93
CA LEU A 53 9.19 -7.99 17.60
C LEU A 53 9.65 -9.43 17.67
N PHE A 54 9.12 -10.27 16.79
CA PHE A 54 9.50 -11.67 16.64
C PHE A 54 9.94 -11.95 15.22
N ALA A 55 10.92 -12.84 15.03
CA ALA A 55 11.22 -13.37 13.70
C ALA A 55 10.01 -14.15 13.19
N ALA A 56 9.52 -13.80 12.00
CA ALA A 56 8.48 -14.56 11.34
C ALA A 56 9.06 -15.92 10.89
N PRO A 57 8.27 -17.01 10.93
CA PRO A 57 8.71 -18.30 10.44
C PRO A 57 9.02 -18.21 8.94
N PRO A 58 10.08 -18.89 8.45
CA PRO A 58 10.44 -18.88 7.04
C PRO A 58 9.29 -19.34 6.14
N GLY A 59 9.10 -18.62 5.04
CA GLY A 59 8.07 -18.91 4.06
C GLY A 59 8.31 -18.14 2.77
N PHE A 60 7.31 -18.18 1.90
CA PHE A 60 7.36 -17.41 0.67
C PHE A 60 5.98 -16.85 0.29
N VAL A 61 6.00 -15.81 -0.53
CA VAL A 61 4.81 -15.19 -1.13
C VAL A 61 5.04 -15.11 -2.63
N ILE A 62 4.18 -15.74 -3.42
CA ILE A 62 4.09 -15.45 -4.85
C ILE A 62 3.32 -14.14 -5.01
N HIS A 63 4.01 -13.09 -5.47
CA HIS A 63 3.45 -11.76 -5.61
C HIS A 63 3.80 -11.17 -6.97
N PHE A 64 2.76 -10.97 -7.78
CA PHE A 64 2.82 -10.59 -9.20
C PHE A 64 3.57 -11.64 -10.04
N GLY A 65 2.85 -12.27 -10.97
CA GLY A 65 3.39 -13.38 -11.76
C GLY A 65 3.79 -14.56 -10.87
N ASP A 66 4.97 -15.11 -11.16
CA ASP A 66 5.45 -16.38 -10.59
C ASP A 66 6.73 -16.22 -9.74
N ALA A 67 7.17 -14.99 -9.51
CA ALA A 67 8.31 -14.71 -8.64
C ALA A 67 7.94 -14.90 -7.16
N ALA A 68 8.83 -15.55 -6.41
CA ALA A 68 8.67 -15.78 -4.98
C ALA A 68 9.43 -14.74 -4.17
N ASN A 69 8.72 -14.04 -3.28
CA ASN A 69 9.33 -13.24 -2.22
C ASN A 69 9.57 -14.17 -1.03
N ILE A 70 10.81 -14.27 -0.59
CA ILE A 70 11.22 -15.06 0.56
C ILE A 70 11.05 -14.19 1.80
N ILE A 71 10.29 -14.71 2.77
CA ILE A 71 9.95 -14.00 3.99
C ILE A 71 10.33 -14.83 5.22
N GLY A 72 10.43 -14.16 6.35
CA GLY A 72 10.81 -14.79 7.61
C GLY A 72 12.30 -15.04 7.72
N LEU A 73 12.74 -15.27 8.94
CA LEU A 73 14.14 -15.42 9.31
C LEU A 73 14.29 -16.62 10.25
N THR A 74 15.47 -17.25 10.24
CA THR A 74 15.87 -18.18 11.32
C THR A 74 16.86 -17.49 12.25
N ARG A 75 17.17 -18.14 13.38
CA ARG A 75 18.15 -17.61 14.35
C ARG A 75 19.55 -17.45 13.74
N ASP A 76 19.91 -18.35 12.83
CA ASP A 76 21.29 -18.48 12.35
C ASP A 76 21.45 -18.05 10.88
N GLU A 77 20.39 -18.19 10.08
CA GLU A 77 20.40 -17.80 8.67
C GLU A 77 19.27 -16.82 8.35
N GLN A 78 19.63 -15.69 7.73
CA GLN A 78 18.62 -14.77 7.19
C GLN A 78 17.76 -15.49 6.14
N THR A 79 18.37 -16.22 5.21
CA THR A 79 17.69 -16.90 4.10
C THR A 79 17.89 -18.42 4.19
N PRO A 80 17.00 -19.14 4.90
CA PRO A 80 17.13 -20.58 5.15
C PRO A 80 16.73 -21.40 3.92
N LEU A 81 17.51 -21.26 2.84
CA LEU A 81 17.31 -21.94 1.57
C LEU A 81 18.52 -22.85 1.27
N PRO A 82 18.32 -24.02 0.67
CA PRO A 82 19.42 -24.82 0.12
C PRO A 82 20.22 -24.04 -0.91
N ALA A 83 21.52 -24.33 -1.05
CA ALA A 83 22.45 -23.60 -1.92
C ALA A 83 21.90 -23.40 -3.35
N VAL A 84 21.31 -24.45 -3.94
CA VAL A 84 20.74 -24.42 -5.30
C VAL A 84 19.66 -23.34 -5.51
N VAL A 85 18.91 -22.98 -4.47
CA VAL A 85 17.92 -21.89 -4.52
C VAL A 85 18.54 -20.59 -4.03
N ARG A 86 19.40 -20.65 -3.00
CA ARG A 86 20.10 -19.51 -2.40
C ARG A 86 20.89 -18.72 -3.45
N ASP A 87 21.56 -19.40 -4.38
CA ASP A 87 22.35 -18.77 -5.45
C ASP A 87 21.50 -17.98 -6.46
N ARG A 88 20.18 -18.19 -6.46
CA ARG A 88 19.23 -17.49 -7.33
C ARG A 88 18.55 -16.30 -6.63
N VAL A 89 18.82 -16.10 -5.34
CA VAL A 89 18.16 -15.05 -4.55
C VAL A 89 18.70 -13.70 -4.98
N VAL A 90 17.80 -12.87 -5.50
CA VAL A 90 18.05 -11.46 -5.77
C VAL A 90 17.66 -10.66 -4.53
N VAL A 91 18.66 -10.00 -3.92
CA VAL A 91 18.45 -9.15 -2.73
C VAL A 91 18.36 -7.69 -3.15
N ARG A 92 17.31 -6.99 -2.70
CA ARG A 92 17.09 -5.55 -2.91
C ARG A 92 16.61 -4.90 -1.62
N GLY A 93 17.51 -4.21 -0.92
CA GLY A 93 17.24 -3.74 0.45
C GLY A 93 16.99 -4.95 1.37
N VAL A 94 15.84 -4.96 2.04
CA VAL A 94 15.41 -6.10 2.88
C VAL A 94 14.65 -7.18 2.09
N SER A 95 14.27 -6.90 0.83
CA SER A 95 13.50 -7.84 0.01
C SER A 95 14.40 -8.90 -0.62
N ARG A 96 13.91 -10.13 -0.65
CA ARG A 96 14.62 -11.32 -1.15
C ARG A 96 13.70 -12.04 -2.11
N LYS A 97 14.12 -12.15 -3.37
CA LYS A 97 13.31 -12.73 -4.44
C LYS A 97 13.98 -13.88 -5.15
N VAL A 98 13.18 -14.86 -5.57
CA VAL A 98 13.59 -15.92 -6.48
C VAL A 98 12.68 -15.86 -7.70
N TYR A 99 13.27 -15.79 -8.88
CA TYR A 99 12.55 -15.85 -10.16
C TYR A 99 12.49 -17.30 -10.66
N PRO A 100 11.36 -17.74 -11.22
CA PRO A 100 11.27 -19.08 -11.82
C PRO A 100 12.19 -19.18 -13.04
N LYS A 101 12.77 -20.35 -13.24
CA LYS A 101 13.39 -20.69 -14.53
C LYS A 101 12.31 -21.07 -15.54
N GLU A 102 12.66 -21.06 -16.83
CA GLU A 102 11.74 -21.48 -17.88
C GLU A 102 11.19 -22.89 -17.61
N GLY A 103 9.86 -23.02 -17.59
CA GLY A 103 9.15 -24.28 -17.32
C GLY A 103 9.16 -24.74 -15.85
N GLU A 104 9.73 -23.96 -14.92
CA GLU A 104 9.82 -24.33 -13.51
C GLU A 104 8.56 -23.94 -12.74
N ASP A 105 7.99 -24.89 -12.00
CA ASP A 105 7.02 -24.61 -10.95
C ASP A 105 7.76 -24.23 -9.65
N LEU A 106 8.07 -22.94 -9.52
CA LEU A 106 8.78 -22.41 -8.35
C LEU A 106 7.99 -22.60 -7.05
N ARG A 107 6.66 -22.56 -7.11
CA ARG A 107 5.79 -22.77 -5.95
C ARG A 107 5.91 -24.20 -5.44
N ALA A 108 5.81 -25.19 -6.33
CA ALA A 108 5.99 -26.59 -5.97
C ALA A 108 7.41 -26.88 -5.45
N LEU A 109 8.44 -26.28 -6.07
CA LEU A 109 9.82 -26.40 -5.60
C LEU A 109 9.98 -25.89 -4.15
N LEU A 110 9.53 -24.66 -3.86
CA LEU A 110 9.66 -24.08 -2.52
C LEU A 110 8.82 -24.83 -1.48
N GLY A 111 7.63 -25.31 -1.87
CA GLY A 111 6.79 -26.16 -1.02
C GLY A 111 7.46 -27.50 -0.69
N ALA A 112 8.12 -28.15 -1.65
CA ALA A 112 8.88 -29.38 -1.43
C ALA A 112 10.09 -29.20 -0.50
N LEU A 113 10.62 -27.97 -0.40
CA LEU A 113 11.65 -27.59 0.56
C LEU A 113 11.11 -27.28 1.97
N GLY A 114 9.80 -27.43 2.18
CA GLY A 114 9.15 -27.21 3.48
C GLY A 114 8.82 -25.75 3.80
N LEU A 115 8.98 -24.84 2.84
CA LEU A 115 8.57 -23.44 3.04
C LEU A 115 7.05 -23.34 2.92
N ARG A 116 6.45 -22.59 3.85
CA ARG A 116 5.03 -22.31 3.80
C ARG A 116 4.76 -21.15 2.84
N GLU A 117 3.80 -21.34 1.94
CA GLU A 117 3.26 -20.23 1.17
C GLU A 117 2.31 -19.37 2.01
N VAL A 118 2.53 -18.06 2.00
CA VAL A 118 1.59 -17.06 2.51
C VAL A 118 0.93 -16.37 1.31
N SER A 119 -0.41 -16.25 1.33
CA SER A 119 -1.11 -15.60 0.22
C SER A 119 -0.71 -14.13 0.10
N SER A 120 -0.59 -13.63 -1.14
CA SER A 120 -0.32 -12.20 -1.41
C SER A 120 -1.35 -11.28 -0.73
N ALA A 121 -2.61 -11.71 -0.63
CA ALA A 121 -3.68 -10.95 0.04
C ALA A 121 -3.45 -10.82 1.55
N THR A 122 -3.03 -11.91 2.22
CA THR A 122 -2.68 -11.88 3.64
C THR A 122 -1.45 -11.03 3.89
N TRP A 123 -0.43 -11.17 3.04
CA TRP A 123 0.85 -10.48 3.17
C TRP A 123 0.73 -8.97 2.99
N LEU A 124 0.10 -8.51 1.89
CA LEU A 124 -0.09 -7.09 1.62
C LEU A 124 -1.24 -6.45 2.40
N ARG A 125 -2.11 -7.26 3.00
CA ARG A 125 -3.35 -6.81 3.66
C ARG A 125 -4.22 -5.93 2.75
N HIS A 126 -4.16 -6.17 1.44
CA HIS A 126 -4.95 -5.42 0.46
C HIS A 126 -6.43 -5.85 0.53
N PRO A 127 -7.38 -4.97 0.15
CA PRO A 127 -8.79 -5.34 0.09
C PRO A 127 -9.05 -6.39 -1.00
N LYS A 128 -10.17 -7.10 -0.91
CA LYS A 128 -10.61 -7.99 -1.98
C LYS A 128 -10.83 -7.19 -3.28
N SER A 129 -10.49 -7.82 -4.41
CA SER A 129 -10.91 -7.32 -5.72
C SER A 129 -12.43 -7.34 -5.79
N VAL A 130 -13.00 -6.25 -6.28
CA VAL A 130 -14.44 -6.07 -6.48
C VAL A 130 -14.64 -5.27 -7.77
N PRO A 131 -15.72 -5.51 -8.52
CA PRO A 131 -16.11 -4.63 -9.62
C PRO A 131 -16.25 -3.18 -9.16
N VAL A 132 -15.96 -2.23 -10.06
CA VAL A 132 -16.09 -0.79 -9.81
C VAL A 132 -17.46 -0.44 -9.25
N LYS A 133 -18.53 -0.97 -9.89
CA LYS A 133 -19.91 -0.70 -9.50
C LYS A 133 -20.20 -1.18 -8.08
N ASP A 134 -19.77 -2.39 -7.72
CA ASP A 134 -20.01 -2.96 -6.38
C ASP A 134 -19.37 -2.12 -5.28
N LEU A 135 -18.19 -1.53 -5.53
CA LEU A 135 -17.54 -0.65 -4.56
C LEU A 135 -18.35 0.63 -4.33
N ILE A 136 -18.88 1.22 -5.41
CA ILE A 136 -19.73 2.42 -5.36
C ILE A 136 -21.07 2.10 -4.71
N ASP A 137 -21.73 1.02 -5.11
CA ASP A 137 -23.02 0.58 -4.56
C ASP A 137 -22.93 0.34 -3.04
N ARG A 138 -21.81 -0.22 -2.55
CA ARG A 138 -21.58 -0.38 -1.11
C ARG A 138 -21.42 0.96 -0.40
N ALA A 139 -20.69 1.91 -0.99
CA ALA A 139 -20.57 3.25 -0.44
C ALA A 139 -21.93 3.96 -0.43
N ASP A 140 -22.70 3.85 -1.50
CA ASP A 140 -24.04 4.43 -1.61
C ASP A 140 -25.02 3.82 -0.61
N LEU A 141 -24.95 2.50 -0.36
CA LEU A 141 -25.76 1.83 0.65
C LEU A 141 -25.43 2.34 2.06
N LYS A 142 -24.14 2.47 2.38
CA LYS A 142 -23.68 3.03 3.67
C LYS A 142 -24.12 4.48 3.83
N LEU A 143 -23.97 5.28 2.77
CA LEU A 143 -24.44 6.66 2.75
C LEU A 143 -25.95 6.73 2.96
N ALA A 144 -26.72 5.87 2.30
CA ALA A 144 -28.18 5.84 2.43
C ALA A 144 -28.62 5.53 3.87
N ALA A 145 -27.91 4.64 4.56
CA ALA A 145 -28.13 4.29 5.97
C ALA A 145 -27.61 5.36 6.96
N SER A 146 -26.83 6.33 6.50
CA SER A 146 -26.24 7.35 7.36
C SER A 146 -27.21 8.49 7.67
N GLY A 147 -27.01 9.12 8.84
CA GLY A 147 -27.75 10.29 9.28
C GLY A 147 -27.42 11.55 8.48
N ARG A 148 -28.10 12.65 8.81
CA ARG A 148 -27.77 13.97 8.26
C ARG A 148 -26.34 14.33 8.62
N GLY A 149 -25.60 14.86 7.64
CA GLY A 149 -24.34 15.54 7.93
C GLY A 149 -24.65 16.82 8.69
N GLY A 150 -23.93 17.07 9.78
CA GLY A 150 -24.02 18.35 10.47
C GLY A 150 -23.50 19.49 9.60
N ASP A 151 -23.51 20.71 10.14
CA ASP A 151 -22.76 21.80 9.54
C ASP A 151 -21.26 21.51 9.69
N LEU A 152 -20.54 21.49 8.57
CA LEU A 152 -19.13 21.09 8.50
C LEU A 152 -18.30 22.22 7.91
N GLU A 153 -17.56 22.89 8.78
CA GLU A 153 -16.58 23.89 8.38
C GLU A 153 -15.43 23.27 7.57
N ASP A 154 -14.85 24.06 6.66
CA ASP A 154 -13.68 23.71 5.84
C ASP A 154 -13.81 22.41 5.03
N LEU A 155 -15.04 22.03 4.66
CA LEU A 155 -15.30 20.86 3.85
C LEU A 155 -14.82 21.05 2.40
N ARG A 156 -13.93 20.17 1.97
CA ARG A 156 -13.50 20.06 0.57
C ARG A 156 -14.07 18.81 -0.07
N VAL A 157 -14.44 18.92 -1.34
CA VAL A 157 -14.95 17.83 -2.16
C VAL A 157 -13.97 17.50 -3.26
N PHE A 158 -13.84 16.21 -3.56
CA PHE A 158 -13.05 15.77 -4.70
C PHE A 158 -13.90 15.84 -5.97
N ASN A 159 -13.51 16.74 -6.89
CA ASN A 159 -14.14 16.84 -8.20
C ASN A 159 -13.67 15.70 -9.10
N HIS A 160 -14.42 14.60 -9.06
CA HIS A 160 -14.17 13.40 -9.86
C HIS A 160 -14.49 13.59 -11.36
N THR A 161 -15.17 14.68 -11.76
CA THR A 161 -15.44 15.02 -13.17
C THR A 161 -14.41 15.97 -13.78
N SER A 162 -13.51 16.56 -12.99
CA SER A 162 -12.42 17.40 -13.49
C SER A 162 -11.46 16.62 -14.40
N GLU A 163 -11.05 17.24 -15.51
CA GLU A 163 -10.05 16.70 -16.46
C GLU A 163 -8.60 16.97 -16.03
N SER A 164 -8.39 17.72 -14.95
CA SER A 164 -7.04 18.02 -14.46
C SER A 164 -6.32 16.75 -14.00
N ARG A 165 -5.11 16.52 -14.53
CA ARG A 165 -4.21 15.46 -14.04
C ARG A 165 -3.61 15.78 -12.68
N ASN A 166 -3.66 17.03 -12.22
CA ASN A 166 -3.12 17.44 -10.94
C ASN A 166 -4.11 17.10 -9.81
N TYR A 167 -3.80 16.07 -9.03
CA TYR A 167 -4.64 15.63 -7.90
C TYR A 167 -5.01 16.77 -6.93
N ARG A 168 -4.08 17.67 -6.60
CA ARG A 168 -4.35 18.76 -5.65
C ARG A 168 -5.35 19.77 -6.22
N ALA A 169 -5.29 20.03 -7.53
CA ALA A 169 -6.18 20.97 -8.22
C ALA A 169 -7.63 20.49 -8.32
N ARG A 170 -7.91 19.22 -7.97
CA ARG A 170 -9.27 18.64 -8.03
C ARG A 170 -10.05 18.76 -6.73
N TRP A 171 -9.40 19.27 -5.68
CA TRP A 171 -10.07 19.56 -4.42
C TRP A 171 -10.72 20.94 -4.48
N GLU A 172 -12.02 20.99 -4.33
CA GLU A 172 -12.82 22.20 -4.44
C GLU A 172 -13.63 22.44 -3.16
N THR A 173 -14.12 23.67 -2.97
CA THR A 173 -15.09 23.98 -1.92
C THR A 173 -16.43 23.31 -2.21
N ALA A 174 -17.16 22.88 -1.17
CA ALA A 174 -18.49 22.30 -1.34
C ALA A 174 -19.54 23.27 -1.92
N LYS A 175 -19.32 24.60 -1.80
CA LYS A 175 -20.25 25.66 -2.20
C LYS A 175 -20.82 25.46 -3.61
N GLY A 176 -22.15 25.42 -3.72
CA GLY A 176 -22.87 25.31 -4.99
C GLY A 176 -22.80 23.93 -5.67
N LYS A 177 -22.23 22.91 -5.01
CA LYS A 177 -22.15 21.54 -5.53
C LYS A 177 -23.36 20.73 -5.08
N SER A 178 -23.85 19.90 -6.00
CA SER A 178 -24.92 18.93 -5.72
C SER A 178 -24.51 17.56 -6.25
N GLY A 179 -24.89 16.50 -5.53
CA GLY A 179 -24.53 15.12 -5.85
C GLY A 179 -23.64 14.47 -4.80
N ARG A 180 -23.03 13.33 -5.13
CA ARG A 180 -22.23 12.54 -4.21
C ARG A 180 -20.73 12.73 -4.44
N PHE A 181 -19.99 12.93 -3.35
CA PHE A 181 -18.58 13.27 -3.41
C PHE A 181 -17.80 12.55 -2.31
N VAL A 182 -16.56 12.21 -2.63
CA VAL A 182 -15.55 11.97 -1.59
C VAL A 182 -15.15 13.32 -1.00
N MET A 183 -15.12 13.37 0.32
CA MET A 183 -14.97 14.58 1.12
C MET A 183 -13.74 14.50 2.00
N ARG A 184 -13.19 15.67 2.31
CA ARG A 184 -12.05 15.84 3.21
C ARG A 184 -12.22 17.11 4.03
N ARG A 185 -12.06 17.01 5.34
CA ARG A 185 -12.11 18.15 6.27
C ARG A 185 -10.92 18.11 7.23
N ALA A 186 -10.44 19.29 7.60
CA ALA A 186 -9.44 19.41 8.66
C ALA A 186 -10.05 19.00 10.01
N GLN A 187 -9.20 18.61 10.96
CA GLN A 187 -9.58 18.46 12.36
C GLN A 187 -8.52 19.11 13.25
N ALA A 188 -8.91 19.49 14.47
CA ALA A 188 -8.05 20.26 15.39
C ALA A 188 -6.70 19.57 15.66
N TYR A 189 -6.68 18.24 15.70
CA TYR A 189 -5.48 17.45 15.92
C TYR A 189 -5.48 16.20 15.04
N GLY A 190 -4.32 15.86 14.48
CA GLY A 190 -4.12 14.66 13.66
C GLY A 190 -4.38 14.86 12.16
N ALA A 191 -4.41 13.75 11.42
CA ALA A 191 -4.62 13.75 9.98
C ALA A 191 -6.06 14.14 9.61
N ASP A 192 -6.27 14.76 8.45
CA ASP A 192 -7.62 15.13 7.98
C ASP A 192 -8.63 13.98 8.03
N ARG A 193 -9.88 14.31 8.33
CA ARG A 193 -11.00 13.37 8.26
C ARG A 193 -11.43 13.21 6.80
N TRP A 194 -11.74 11.97 6.45
CA TRP A 194 -12.18 11.58 5.12
C TRP A 194 -13.61 11.07 5.21
N GLY A 195 -14.38 11.21 4.14
CA GLY A 195 -15.73 10.67 4.09
C GLY A 195 -16.29 10.62 2.68
N TYR A 196 -17.50 10.12 2.56
CA TYR A 196 -18.31 10.21 1.36
C TYR A 196 -19.69 10.72 1.73
N GLY A 197 -20.17 11.69 0.98
CA GLY A 197 -21.38 12.40 1.33
C GLY A 197 -22.17 12.86 0.12
N GLU A 198 -23.43 13.16 0.37
CA GLU A 198 -24.35 13.77 -0.60
C GLU A 198 -24.53 15.25 -0.24
N LEU A 199 -24.39 16.10 -1.25
CA LEU A 199 -24.56 17.54 -1.16
C LEU A 199 -25.79 17.98 -1.93
N LEU A 200 -26.45 19.01 -1.40
CA LEU A 200 -27.47 19.78 -2.10
C LEU A 200 -27.10 21.26 -2.01
N ASN A 201 -26.69 21.85 -3.14
CA ASN A 201 -26.25 23.25 -3.23
C ASN A 201 -25.11 23.63 -2.25
N GLY A 202 -24.27 22.66 -1.90
CA GLY A 202 -23.17 22.79 -0.93
C GLY A 202 -23.50 22.42 0.50
N ASP A 203 -24.77 22.18 0.82
CA ASP A 203 -25.18 21.68 2.14
C ASP A 203 -25.07 20.16 2.20
N VAL A 204 -24.48 19.63 3.27
CA VAL A 204 -24.29 18.19 3.49
C VAL A 204 -25.60 17.57 3.95
N VAL A 205 -26.29 16.87 3.06
CA VAL A 205 -27.56 16.19 3.40
C VAL A 205 -27.34 14.81 4.01
N LYS A 206 -26.26 14.12 3.61
CA LYS A 206 -25.82 12.86 4.21
C LYS A 206 -24.30 12.77 4.21
N LEU A 207 -23.72 12.16 5.23
CA LEU A 207 -22.30 11.91 5.32
C LEU A 207 -22.04 10.59 6.04
N PHE A 208 -21.06 9.84 5.54
CA PHE A 208 -20.41 8.80 6.31
C PHE A 208 -18.89 9.01 6.27
N GLU A 209 -18.22 8.86 7.42
CA GLU A 209 -16.79 9.11 7.56
C GLU A 209 -15.96 7.82 7.46
N PHE A 210 -14.72 7.97 7.00
CA PHE A 210 -13.71 6.92 6.96
C PHE A 210 -12.60 7.20 7.98
N PRO A 211 -11.97 6.17 8.57
CA PRO A 211 -12.40 4.77 8.54
C PRO A 211 -13.57 4.52 9.51
N GLU A 212 -14.36 3.48 9.28
CA GLU A 212 -15.27 2.96 10.30
C GLU A 212 -14.49 2.21 11.39
N PRO A 213 -15.05 2.01 12.60
CA PRO A 213 -14.35 1.33 13.69
C PRO A 213 -13.82 -0.08 13.34
N GLU A 214 -14.48 -0.78 12.41
CA GLU A 214 -14.08 -2.11 11.94
C GLU A 214 -13.14 -2.08 10.72
N ASP A 215 -12.94 -0.90 10.12
CA ASP A 215 -12.07 -0.77 8.96
C ASP A 215 -10.60 -0.85 9.38
N ARG A 216 -9.87 -1.76 8.74
CA ARG A 216 -8.43 -1.97 8.97
C ARG A 216 -7.52 -1.00 8.20
N TRP A 217 -8.09 -0.15 7.35
CA TRP A 217 -7.34 0.75 6.45
C TRP A 217 -7.51 2.20 6.89
N ARG A 218 -6.55 3.07 6.53
CA ARG A 218 -6.65 4.50 6.84
C ARG A 218 -7.78 5.13 6.03
N GLY A 219 -8.39 6.18 6.56
CA GLY A 219 -9.47 6.88 5.87
C GLY A 219 -9.09 7.39 4.47
N CYS A 220 -7.84 7.86 4.30
CA CYS A 220 -7.33 8.26 2.99
C CYS A 220 -7.19 7.10 2.01
N ASP A 221 -6.80 5.91 2.46
CA ASP A 221 -6.65 4.73 1.61
C ASP A 221 -8.01 4.28 1.05
N ILE A 222 -9.04 4.32 1.88
CA ILE A 222 -10.42 4.00 1.48
C ILE A 222 -10.93 5.07 0.50
N ALA A 223 -10.74 6.34 0.84
CA ALA A 223 -11.15 7.47 0.02
C ALA A 223 -10.49 7.46 -1.37
N TRP A 224 -9.17 7.28 -1.45
CA TRP A 224 -8.45 7.24 -2.74
C TRP A 224 -8.95 6.10 -3.62
N ARG A 225 -9.17 4.90 -3.07
CA ARG A 225 -9.72 3.80 -3.86
C ARG A 225 -11.12 4.10 -4.38
N LEU A 226 -11.99 4.71 -3.56
CA LEU A 226 -13.33 5.12 -3.99
C LEU A 226 -13.29 6.22 -5.07
N MET A 227 -12.37 7.19 -4.97
CA MET A 227 -12.16 8.20 -6.01
C MET A 227 -11.79 7.59 -7.36
N LEU A 228 -10.90 6.60 -7.36
CA LEU A 228 -10.49 5.90 -8.58
C LEU A 228 -11.68 5.14 -9.19
N ALA A 229 -12.49 4.48 -8.35
CA ALA A 229 -13.70 3.78 -8.78
C ALA A 229 -14.73 4.73 -9.40
N LEU A 230 -15.03 5.87 -8.74
CA LEU A 230 -15.98 6.87 -9.25
C LEU A 230 -15.57 7.40 -10.64
N GLN A 231 -14.28 7.64 -10.84
CA GLN A 231 -13.75 8.09 -12.12
C GLN A 231 -13.80 7.01 -13.20
N SER A 232 -13.41 5.78 -12.85
CA SER A 232 -13.53 4.63 -13.76
C SER A 232 -14.98 4.38 -14.17
N HIS A 233 -15.94 4.51 -13.25
CA HIS A 233 -17.36 4.36 -13.52
C HIS A 233 -17.90 5.39 -14.53
N GLN A 234 -17.30 6.58 -14.57
CA GLN A 234 -17.62 7.64 -15.54
C GLN A 234 -16.89 7.47 -16.88
N GLY A 235 -16.22 6.34 -17.12
CA GLY A 235 -15.43 6.12 -18.33
C GLY A 235 -14.12 6.91 -18.37
N ARG A 236 -13.67 7.43 -17.22
CA ARG A 236 -12.48 8.28 -17.08
C ARG A 236 -11.49 7.67 -16.09
N ALA A 237 -11.15 6.39 -16.28
CA ALA A 237 -10.16 5.72 -15.46
C ALA A 237 -8.86 6.55 -15.39
N VAL A 238 -8.30 6.67 -14.19
CA VAL A 238 -7.09 7.47 -13.99
C VAL A 238 -5.93 6.79 -14.69
N ALA A 239 -5.29 7.54 -15.58
CA ALA A 239 -4.15 7.05 -16.33
C ALA A 239 -2.84 7.11 -15.51
N TYR A 240 -2.00 6.09 -15.64
CA TYR A 240 -0.59 6.11 -15.25
C TYR A 240 0.31 6.07 -16.48
N ARG A 241 1.56 6.52 -16.35
CA ARG A 241 2.55 6.46 -17.44
C ARG A 241 3.53 5.33 -17.19
N VAL A 242 3.92 4.65 -18.26
CA VAL A 242 5.00 3.66 -18.26
C VAL A 242 6.06 4.08 -19.26
N GLU A 243 7.33 4.03 -18.86
CA GLU A 243 8.47 4.25 -19.74
C GLU A 243 9.43 3.06 -19.60
N ILE A 244 9.59 2.27 -20.66
CA ILE A 244 10.50 1.11 -20.64
C ILE A 244 11.93 1.57 -20.91
N ARG A 245 12.87 1.11 -20.08
CA ARG A 245 14.30 1.42 -20.15
C ARG A 245 15.09 0.14 -19.88
N GLU A 246 15.66 -0.45 -20.92
CA GLU A 246 16.42 -1.71 -20.84
C GLU A 246 15.60 -2.82 -20.14
N ASP A 247 16.02 -3.28 -18.96
CA ASP A 247 15.40 -4.33 -18.14
C ASP A 247 14.41 -3.80 -17.09
N MET A 248 14.22 -2.47 -17.02
CA MET A 248 13.35 -1.80 -16.06
C MET A 248 12.24 -1.01 -16.75
N ALA A 249 11.08 -0.92 -16.10
CA ALA A 249 9.97 -0.09 -16.48
C ALA A 249 9.74 0.99 -15.41
N GLY A 250 9.79 2.25 -15.83
CA GLY A 250 9.43 3.39 -15.02
C GLY A 250 7.92 3.58 -14.98
N LEU A 251 7.31 3.38 -13.81
CA LEU A 251 5.88 3.56 -13.57
C LEU A 251 5.63 4.88 -12.84
N ASP A 252 4.84 5.78 -13.44
CA ASP A 252 4.53 7.10 -12.89
C ASP A 252 3.03 7.27 -12.65
N LEU A 253 2.67 7.60 -11.41
CA LEU A 253 1.30 7.76 -10.93
C LEU A 253 0.99 9.24 -10.67
N PHE A 254 -0.17 9.71 -11.16
CA PHE A 254 -0.64 11.09 -11.03
C PHE A 254 -1.71 11.28 -9.95
N HIS A 255 -2.13 10.17 -9.34
CA HIS A 255 -3.10 10.13 -8.25
C HIS A 255 -2.49 9.35 -7.09
N PRO A 256 -2.75 9.73 -5.83
CA PRO A 256 -2.30 8.94 -4.70
C PRO A 256 -2.94 7.56 -4.76
N ILE A 257 -2.20 6.57 -4.30
CA ILE A 257 -2.67 5.19 -4.17
C ILE A 257 -2.66 4.79 -2.70
N PRO A 258 -3.54 3.87 -2.28
CA PRO A 258 -3.55 3.33 -0.94
C PRO A 258 -2.20 2.75 -0.51
N ASP A 259 -1.92 2.77 0.79
CA ASP A 259 -0.67 2.25 1.37
C ASP A 259 -0.32 0.84 0.91
N TRP A 260 -1.30 -0.06 0.94
CA TRP A 260 -1.13 -1.46 0.55
C TRP A 260 -0.74 -1.60 -0.92
N ALA A 261 -1.12 -0.66 -1.78
CA ALA A 261 -0.71 -0.64 -3.18
C ALA A 261 0.70 -0.07 -3.35
N THR A 262 1.03 0.99 -2.61
CA THR A 262 2.41 1.51 -2.55
C THR A 262 3.36 0.41 -2.11
N ARG A 263 3.03 -0.32 -1.04
CA ARG A 263 3.79 -1.46 -0.54
C ARG A 263 3.95 -2.56 -1.59
N ALA A 264 2.87 -2.91 -2.29
CA ALA A 264 2.93 -3.88 -3.39
C ALA A 264 3.98 -3.47 -4.45
N LEU A 265 3.94 -2.22 -4.91
CA LEU A 265 4.89 -1.71 -5.90
C LEU A 265 6.34 -1.64 -5.38
N ILE A 266 6.53 -1.27 -4.11
CA ILE A 266 7.85 -1.30 -3.46
C ILE A 266 8.39 -2.74 -3.43
N PHE A 267 7.55 -3.73 -3.16
CA PHE A 267 8.00 -5.12 -3.19
C PHE A 267 8.23 -5.64 -4.60
N THR A 268 7.55 -5.10 -5.61
CA THR A 268 7.85 -5.44 -7.02
C THR A 268 9.20 -4.89 -7.45
N GLY A 269 9.51 -3.63 -7.12
CA GLY A 269 10.70 -2.92 -7.58
C GLY A 269 11.27 -1.98 -6.53
N LYS A 270 11.28 -0.67 -6.81
CA LYS A 270 11.66 0.36 -5.86
C LYS A 270 10.90 1.65 -6.13
N GLN A 271 10.57 2.38 -5.09
CA GLN A 271 10.12 3.77 -5.24
C GLN A 271 11.33 4.65 -5.53
N VAL A 272 11.18 5.59 -6.48
CA VAL A 272 12.24 6.52 -6.90
C VAL A 272 11.74 7.96 -6.80
N PRO A 273 12.62 8.97 -6.85
CA PRO A 273 12.20 10.38 -6.92
C PRO A 273 11.17 10.61 -8.04
N ALA A 274 10.13 11.38 -7.75
CA ALA A 274 9.01 11.57 -8.66
C ALA A 274 9.44 12.27 -9.97
N ARG A 275 9.03 11.70 -11.11
CA ARG A 275 9.35 12.18 -12.46
C ARG A 275 8.25 13.09 -13.02
N SER A 276 8.10 14.30 -12.46
CA SER A 276 7.02 15.23 -12.83
C SER A 276 5.62 14.63 -12.68
N CYS A 277 5.44 13.82 -11.62
CA CYS A 277 4.21 13.14 -11.25
C CYS A 277 4.09 13.13 -9.71
N LEU A 278 3.12 12.39 -9.16
CA LEU A 278 2.98 12.29 -7.71
C LEU A 278 3.89 11.20 -7.11
N LEU A 279 3.95 10.04 -7.75
CA LEU A 279 4.76 8.89 -7.31
C LEU A 279 5.44 8.26 -8.53
N SER A 280 6.68 7.82 -8.35
CA SER A 280 7.43 7.09 -9.37
C SER A 280 8.02 5.81 -8.80
N PHE A 281 7.97 4.75 -9.59
CA PHE A 281 8.58 3.47 -9.29
C PHE A 281 9.40 2.99 -10.49
N ASP A 282 10.46 2.23 -10.22
CA ASP A 282 11.14 1.43 -11.22
C ASP A 282 10.91 -0.05 -10.86
N ILE A 283 10.30 -0.79 -11.78
CA ILE A 283 10.03 -2.24 -11.64
C ILE A 283 10.72 -3.02 -12.76
N PRO A 284 11.09 -4.30 -12.56
CA PRO A 284 11.59 -5.12 -13.65
C PRO A 284 10.55 -5.25 -14.78
N VAL A 285 10.98 -5.22 -16.04
CA VAL A 285 10.08 -5.39 -17.20
C VAL A 285 9.33 -6.73 -17.13
N ALA A 286 9.98 -7.78 -16.63
CA ALA A 286 9.36 -9.09 -16.41
C ALA A 286 8.13 -9.05 -15.49
N GLU A 287 8.03 -8.07 -14.60
CA GLU A 287 6.95 -7.90 -13.62
C GLU A 287 5.88 -6.93 -14.11
N LEU A 288 6.12 -6.23 -15.23
CA LEU A 288 5.27 -5.14 -15.69
C LEU A 288 3.83 -5.61 -15.95
N SER A 289 3.65 -6.68 -16.72
CA SER A 289 2.30 -7.16 -17.07
C SER A 289 1.46 -7.53 -15.83
N ALA A 290 2.07 -8.22 -14.86
CA ALA A 290 1.40 -8.57 -13.61
C ALA A 290 1.11 -7.34 -12.75
N THR A 291 2.01 -6.36 -12.74
CA THR A 291 1.82 -5.07 -12.06
C THR A 291 0.67 -4.28 -12.68
N GLU A 292 0.63 -4.14 -14.01
CA GLU A 292 -0.45 -3.47 -14.73
C GLU A 292 -1.80 -4.13 -14.42
N LYS A 293 -1.85 -5.47 -14.38
CA LYS A 293 -3.05 -6.22 -14.01
C LYS A 293 -3.51 -5.92 -12.58
N PHE A 294 -2.58 -5.79 -11.64
CA PHE A 294 -2.91 -5.40 -10.27
C PHE A 294 -3.46 -3.98 -10.18
N LEU A 295 -2.84 -3.02 -10.86
CA LEU A 295 -3.30 -1.63 -10.90
C LEU A 295 -4.71 -1.52 -11.51
N GLU A 296 -4.97 -2.27 -12.58
CA GLU A 296 -6.30 -2.38 -13.18
C GLU A 296 -7.31 -3.00 -12.21
N THR A 297 -6.97 -4.16 -11.64
CA THR A 297 -7.91 -4.99 -10.87
C THR A 297 -8.28 -4.38 -9.51
N PHE A 298 -7.31 -3.79 -8.81
CA PHE A 298 -7.51 -3.32 -7.43
C PHE A 298 -7.68 -1.81 -7.31
N LEU A 299 -7.16 -1.06 -8.28
CA LEU A 299 -7.18 0.40 -8.29
C LEU A 299 -7.90 1.00 -9.49
N PHE A 300 -8.37 0.20 -10.44
CA PHE A 300 -9.15 0.68 -11.60
C PHE A 300 -8.38 1.69 -12.46
N LEU A 301 -7.06 1.58 -12.45
CA LEU A 301 -6.17 2.44 -13.23
C LEU A 301 -5.98 1.89 -14.63
N SER A 302 -5.69 2.77 -15.58
CA SER A 302 -5.34 2.40 -16.96
C SER A 302 -4.00 2.97 -17.35
N ARG A 303 -3.32 2.33 -18.31
CA ARG A 303 -2.12 2.92 -18.90
C ARG A 303 -2.53 4.09 -19.80
N ALA A 304 -1.80 5.19 -19.74
CA ALA A 304 -1.95 6.28 -20.69
C ALA A 304 -1.63 5.78 -22.11
N ALA A 305 -2.42 6.18 -23.11
CA ALA A 305 -2.02 5.99 -24.49
C ALA A 305 -0.72 6.78 -24.75
N ASP A 306 0.20 6.16 -25.48
CA ASP A 306 1.46 6.76 -25.92
C ASP A 306 1.20 7.97 -26.83
#